data_AF-A0AAI9KQC9-F1
#
_entry.id   AF-A0AAI9KQC9-F1
#
_cell.length_a   1.000
_cell.length_b   1.000
_cell.length_c   1.000
_cell.angle_alpha   90.00
_cell.angle_beta   90.00
_cell.angle_gamma   90.00
#
_symmetry.space_group_name_H-M   'P 1'
#
loop_
_entity.id
_entity.type
_entity.pdbx_description
1 polymer ?
#
loop_
_entity_poly.entity_id
_entity_poly.type
_entity_poly.pdbx_seq_one_letter_code
_entity_poly.pdbx_strand_id
1 'polypeptide(L)'
;MLDVVQQGHLHQISQRPRLDLHYQDEVADVARARRLAKGALVHLASHSECWQRQTLSGVIPKKVLARFSEDDYGIYENRVFARLLDKIERHLWSRLLALKNLQATLSQALEFYRSEEIDYRLSHEVCRLWGMAFDQATTSRTSELLGKTLGTLQRLHRTISGLQQSGLYLLVSRQAQVTGSLHLTNVLSHDPHYRHLAILWDLLDKTTLSTRTTPEERFRQNQYLAHAYSRYAGLVLRHALHPYLHGNDEGIWAGRTIQLQQSGLEWRLVSIASGEHYADETLLTVVPWLSSTPVSEELQQLPVDRFIAWPNIGQESHQAAHQVQWITLSPSDMYCVERFGLLIDQVLYRKVLQAYGKPLNKIPATVLALADGIPGLHVDHRAHALEVREVVSDEAVDMLKNALIAVNATHQGVALERLNHGLLALETCPVCRTRADLFYQDPAGFRANCEGCGTVRYLRQQNDLLVFDQIVSGRMDFRTLGRRAFSMQI
;
A
#
# COMPACT_ATOMS: atom_id res chain seq x y z
N MET A 1 8.69 7.11 -29.75
CA MET A 1 8.01 8.36 -29.35
C MET A 1 8.99 9.53 -29.27
N LEU A 2 10.10 9.41 -28.54
CA LEU A 2 11.10 10.48 -28.42
C LEU A 2 11.51 11.06 -29.77
N ASP A 3 11.95 10.19 -30.68
CA ASP A 3 12.47 10.59 -32.00
C ASP A 3 11.42 11.33 -32.82
N VAL A 4 10.16 10.87 -32.80
CA VAL A 4 9.06 11.49 -33.55
C VAL A 4 8.77 12.91 -33.05
N VAL A 5 8.83 13.12 -31.73
CA VAL A 5 8.62 14.43 -31.11
C VAL A 5 9.81 15.35 -31.37
N GLN A 6 11.04 14.84 -31.25
CA GLN A 6 12.27 15.61 -31.48
C GLN A 6 12.42 16.04 -32.94
N GLN A 7 12.05 15.18 -33.89
CA GLN A 7 12.06 15.49 -35.32
C GLN A 7 10.90 16.41 -35.74
N GLY A 8 10.00 16.78 -34.81
CA GLY A 8 8.98 17.80 -35.06
C GLY A 8 7.78 17.35 -35.90
N HIS A 9 7.62 16.06 -36.19
CA HIS A 9 6.52 15.58 -37.05
C HIS A 9 5.13 15.98 -36.53
N LEU A 10 4.91 15.89 -35.21
CA LEU A 10 3.61 16.26 -34.61
C LEU A 10 3.36 17.78 -34.67
N HIS A 11 4.40 18.60 -34.56
CA HIS A 11 4.30 20.05 -34.69
C HIS A 11 3.95 20.44 -36.12
N GLN A 12 4.58 19.79 -37.10
CA GLN A 12 4.29 20.02 -38.51
C GLN A 12 2.84 19.71 -38.85
N ILE A 13 2.30 18.59 -38.37
CA ILE A 13 0.89 18.21 -38.57
C ILE A 13 -0.05 19.21 -37.89
N SER A 14 0.30 19.65 -36.67
CA SER A 14 -0.52 20.63 -35.93
C SER A 14 -0.59 22.00 -36.62
N GLN A 15 0.52 22.47 -37.18
CA GLN A 15 0.63 23.79 -37.82
C GLN A 15 0.17 23.79 -39.28
N ARG A 16 0.42 22.70 -40.00
CA ARG A 16 0.11 22.54 -41.43
C ARG A 16 -0.60 21.21 -41.67
N PRO A 17 -1.86 21.09 -41.21
CA PRO A 17 -2.63 19.88 -41.38
C PRO A 17 -2.98 19.65 -42.85
N ARG A 18 -3.23 18.40 -43.22
CA ARG A 18 -3.89 18.08 -44.48
C ARG A 18 -5.35 18.54 -44.38
N LEU A 19 -5.79 19.23 -45.43
CA LEU A 19 -7.15 19.74 -45.57
C LEU A 19 -7.81 19.03 -46.75
N ASP A 20 -9.09 18.73 -46.60
CA ASP A 20 -9.95 18.40 -47.72
C ASP A 20 -10.97 19.53 -47.94
N LEU A 21 -11.56 19.60 -49.12
CA LEU A 21 -12.52 20.64 -49.49
C LEU A 21 -13.94 20.08 -49.40
N HIS A 22 -14.71 20.57 -48.43
CA HIS A 22 -16.13 20.26 -48.33
C HIS A 22 -16.95 21.27 -49.14
N TYR A 23 -17.83 20.76 -50.00
CA TYR A 23 -18.69 21.60 -50.82
C TYR A 23 -20.12 21.54 -50.31
N GLN A 24 -20.69 22.70 -50.00
CA GLN A 24 -22.09 22.83 -49.61
C GLN A 24 -22.81 23.76 -50.56
N ASP A 25 -24.01 23.34 -50.97
CA ASP A 25 -24.90 24.14 -51.79
C ASP A 25 -25.90 24.85 -50.84
N GLU A 26 -25.86 26.19 -50.81
CA GLU A 26 -26.73 27.03 -49.98
C GLU A 26 -27.40 28.12 -50.84
N VAL A 27 -28.65 28.47 -50.53
CA VAL A 27 -29.33 29.61 -51.15
C VAL A 27 -28.84 30.92 -50.51
N ALA A 28 -27.93 31.60 -51.19
CA ALA A 28 -27.33 32.85 -50.72
C ALA A 28 -27.73 34.03 -51.63
N ASP A 29 -27.56 35.26 -51.13
CA ASP A 29 -27.73 36.46 -51.95
C ASP A 29 -26.78 36.41 -53.15
N VAL A 30 -27.26 36.85 -54.32
CA VAL A 30 -26.50 36.79 -55.58
C VAL A 30 -25.13 37.48 -55.47
N ALA A 31 -25.03 38.54 -54.66
CA ALA A 31 -23.76 39.24 -54.43
C ALA A 31 -22.71 38.39 -53.68
N ARG A 32 -23.12 37.41 -52.88
CA ARG A 32 -22.22 36.50 -52.13
C ARG A 32 -21.88 35.23 -52.93
N ALA A 33 -22.66 34.92 -53.97
CA ALA A 33 -22.49 33.72 -54.79
C ALA A 33 -21.29 33.86 -55.74
N ARG A 34 -20.18 33.15 -55.47
CA ARG A 34 -19.02 33.07 -56.39
C ARG A 34 -19.16 31.99 -57.45
N ARG A 35 -19.82 30.88 -57.12
CA ARG A 35 -20.04 29.74 -58.03
C ARG A 35 -21.45 29.19 -57.86
N LEU A 36 -22.14 28.93 -58.97
CA LEU A 36 -23.48 28.36 -58.94
C LEU A 36 -23.42 26.86 -58.67
N ALA A 37 -24.37 26.37 -57.87
CA ALA A 37 -24.57 24.95 -57.61
C ALA A 37 -25.11 24.22 -58.84
N LYS A 38 -24.95 22.89 -58.88
CA LYS A 38 -25.54 22.06 -59.94
C LYS A 38 -27.06 22.07 -59.76
N GLY A 39 -27.78 22.61 -60.75
CA GLY A 39 -29.24 22.77 -60.67
C GLY A 39 -29.70 24.13 -60.13
N ALA A 40 -28.81 25.10 -59.97
CA ALA A 40 -29.17 26.45 -59.50
C ALA A 40 -30.26 27.12 -60.34
N LEU A 41 -30.25 26.92 -61.66
CA LEU A 41 -31.28 27.44 -62.57
C LEU A 41 -32.65 26.78 -62.36
N VAL A 42 -32.64 25.46 -62.09
CA VAL A 42 -33.88 24.70 -61.83
C VAL A 42 -34.47 25.13 -60.48
N HIS A 43 -33.63 25.22 -59.44
CA HIS A 43 -34.04 25.72 -58.13
C HIS A 43 -34.56 27.15 -58.21
N LEU A 44 -33.92 28.01 -59.00
CA LEU A 44 -34.38 29.38 -59.21
C LEU A 44 -35.74 29.40 -59.93
N ALA A 45 -35.94 28.58 -60.95
CA ALA A 45 -37.21 28.51 -61.67
C ALA A 45 -38.37 27.99 -60.80
N SER A 46 -38.10 27.09 -59.85
CA SER A 46 -39.12 26.51 -58.98
C SER A 46 -39.46 27.35 -57.73
N HIS A 47 -38.62 28.33 -57.38
CA HIS A 47 -38.74 29.12 -56.14
C HIS A 47 -38.83 30.62 -56.44
N SER A 48 -40.06 31.09 -56.68
CA SER A 48 -40.35 32.49 -57.05
C SER A 48 -39.99 33.52 -55.96
N GLU A 49 -39.90 33.10 -54.71
CA GLU A 49 -39.44 33.90 -53.57
C GLU A 49 -37.95 34.28 -53.66
N CYS A 50 -37.18 33.57 -54.48
CA CYS A 50 -35.78 33.88 -54.74
C CYS A 50 -35.62 35.01 -55.77
N TRP A 51 -36.71 35.51 -56.36
CA TRP A 51 -36.70 36.49 -57.44
C TRP A 51 -36.70 37.92 -56.89
N GLN A 52 -35.90 38.79 -57.49
CA GLN A 52 -35.95 40.23 -57.20
C GLN A 52 -36.99 40.93 -58.08
N ARG A 53 -37.01 40.61 -59.38
CA ARG A 53 -37.98 41.11 -60.35
C ARG A 53 -38.10 40.16 -61.54
N GLN A 54 -39.31 40.09 -62.10
CA GLN A 54 -39.56 39.39 -63.37
C GLN A 54 -39.51 40.41 -64.52
N THR A 55 -38.97 39.99 -65.65
CA THR A 55 -38.87 40.79 -66.89
C THR A 55 -39.41 39.97 -68.06
N LEU A 56 -39.77 40.62 -69.16
CA LEU A 56 -40.32 39.96 -70.36
C LEU A 56 -39.37 38.90 -70.96
N SER A 57 -38.06 39.00 -70.67
CA SER A 57 -37.01 38.12 -71.16
C SER A 57 -36.48 37.13 -70.10
N GLY A 58 -36.98 37.17 -68.86
CA GLY A 58 -36.55 36.25 -67.81
C GLY A 58 -36.66 36.81 -66.40
N VAL A 59 -36.01 36.14 -65.46
CA VAL A 59 -36.07 36.48 -64.03
C VAL A 59 -34.73 37.01 -63.55
N ILE A 60 -34.75 38.09 -62.78
CA ILE A 60 -33.57 38.62 -62.09
C ILE A 60 -33.59 38.12 -60.65
N PRO A 61 -32.65 37.24 -60.26
CA PRO A 61 -32.63 36.64 -58.93
C PRO A 61 -32.18 37.64 -57.86
N LYS A 62 -32.78 37.54 -56.67
CA LYS A 62 -32.28 38.15 -55.42
C LYS A 62 -31.34 37.17 -54.70
N LYS A 63 -31.73 35.90 -54.67
CA LYS A 63 -30.98 34.79 -54.10
C LYS A 63 -30.80 33.67 -55.12
N VAL A 64 -29.68 32.96 -55.05
CA VAL A 64 -29.36 31.83 -55.93
C VAL A 64 -28.76 30.70 -55.12
N LEU A 65 -29.03 29.46 -55.56
CA LEU A 65 -28.35 28.29 -55.02
C LEU A 65 -26.88 28.33 -55.46
N ALA A 66 -26.00 28.62 -54.50
CA ALA A 66 -24.58 28.80 -54.70
C ALA A 66 -23.80 27.69 -54.00
N ARG A 67 -22.67 27.31 -54.59
CA ARG A 67 -21.76 26.30 -54.04
C ARG A 67 -20.63 27.00 -53.30
N PHE A 68 -20.58 26.81 -51.99
CA PHE A 68 -19.48 27.25 -51.14
C PHE A 68 -18.48 26.12 -50.94
N SER A 69 -17.22 26.51 -50.75
CA SER A 69 -16.11 25.60 -50.49
C SER A 69 -15.57 25.95 -49.12
N GLU A 70 -15.64 25.01 -48.19
CA GLU A 70 -15.12 25.16 -46.82
C GLU A 70 -14.01 24.16 -46.58
N ASP A 71 -13.00 24.57 -45.80
CA ASP A 71 -11.89 23.70 -45.42
C ASP A 71 -12.37 22.69 -44.37
N ASP A 72 -12.29 21.41 -44.68
CA ASP A 72 -12.61 20.33 -43.75
C ASP A 72 -11.35 19.86 -43.01
N TYR A 73 -11.27 20.27 -41.74
CA TYR A 73 -10.24 19.81 -40.81
C TYR A 73 -10.57 18.43 -40.21
N GLY A 74 -11.80 17.95 -40.36
CA GLY A 74 -12.37 16.74 -39.77
C GLY A 74 -12.04 15.44 -40.50
N ILE A 75 -11.12 15.46 -41.47
CA ILE A 75 -10.67 14.25 -42.17
C ILE A 75 -10.19 13.17 -41.18
N TYR A 76 -10.26 11.91 -41.62
CA TYR A 76 -9.94 10.76 -40.79
C TYR A 76 -8.56 10.88 -40.13
N GLU A 77 -7.54 11.29 -40.87
CA GLU A 77 -6.16 11.39 -40.42
C GLU A 77 -5.95 12.47 -39.35
N ASN A 78 -6.68 13.58 -39.46
CA ASN A 78 -6.65 14.64 -38.47
C ASN A 78 -7.36 14.23 -37.18
N ARG A 79 -8.44 13.45 -37.29
CA ARG A 79 -9.08 12.80 -36.15
C ARG A 79 -8.13 11.80 -35.47
N VAL A 80 -7.40 11.01 -36.25
CA VAL A 80 -6.37 10.10 -35.75
C VAL A 80 -5.30 10.87 -35.00
N PHE A 81 -4.80 11.99 -35.55
CA PHE A 81 -3.83 12.86 -34.87
C PHE A 81 -4.36 13.33 -33.51
N ALA A 82 -5.55 13.93 -33.47
CA ALA A 82 -6.09 14.47 -32.23
C ALA A 82 -6.32 13.39 -31.16
N ARG A 83 -6.91 12.25 -31.55
CA ARG A 83 -7.15 11.12 -30.62
C ARG A 83 -5.85 10.41 -30.22
N LEU A 84 -4.82 10.43 -31.05
CA LEU A 84 -3.49 9.92 -30.70
C LEU A 84 -2.87 10.78 -29.59
N LEU A 85 -2.97 12.11 -29.67
CA LEU A 85 -2.49 12.99 -28.59
C LEU A 85 -3.18 12.66 -27.26
N ASP A 86 -4.50 12.41 -27.28
CA ASP A 86 -5.25 12.01 -26.09
C ASP A 86 -4.80 10.65 -25.52
N LYS A 87 -4.38 9.71 -26.37
CA LYS A 87 -3.80 8.43 -25.95
C LYS A 87 -2.40 8.60 -25.36
N ILE A 88 -1.57 9.40 -26.01
CA ILE A 88 -0.19 9.69 -25.56
C ILE A 88 -0.22 10.39 -24.21
N GLU A 89 -1.04 11.42 -24.06
CA GLU A 89 -1.16 12.20 -22.82
C GLU A 89 -1.49 11.29 -21.64
N ARG A 90 -2.54 10.47 -21.76
CA ARG A 90 -2.95 9.53 -20.70
C ARG A 90 -1.85 8.53 -20.35
N HIS A 91 -1.15 7.99 -21.35
CA HIS A 91 -0.03 7.07 -21.13
C HIS A 91 1.13 7.75 -20.40
N LEU A 92 1.51 8.96 -20.83
CA LEU A 92 2.58 9.73 -20.21
C LEU A 92 2.23 10.11 -18.76
N TRP A 93 0.99 10.54 -18.50
CA TRP A 93 0.53 10.89 -17.17
C TRP A 93 0.60 9.70 -16.20
N SER A 94 0.10 8.54 -16.62
CA SER A 94 0.18 7.30 -15.83
C SER A 94 1.62 6.91 -15.50
N ARG A 95 2.52 6.96 -16.49
CA ARG A 95 3.95 6.65 -16.29
C ARG A 95 4.65 7.67 -15.40
N LEU A 96 4.33 8.95 -15.55
CA LEU A 96 4.87 10.02 -14.71
C LEU A 96 4.47 9.84 -13.25
N LEU A 97 3.21 9.52 -12.98
CA LEU A 97 2.72 9.26 -11.62
C LEU A 97 3.46 8.07 -10.99
N ALA A 98 3.57 6.96 -11.71
CA ALA A 98 4.27 5.76 -11.23
C ALA A 98 5.75 6.04 -10.90
N LEU A 99 6.47 6.74 -11.78
CA LEU A 99 7.89 7.05 -11.54
C LEU A 99 8.10 8.10 -10.45
N LYS A 100 7.19 9.08 -10.30
CA LYS A 100 7.24 10.04 -9.20
C LYS A 100 7.05 9.36 -7.85
N ASN A 101 6.12 8.41 -7.75
CA ASN A 101 5.92 7.64 -6.53
C ASN A 101 7.17 6.83 -6.17
N LEU A 102 7.78 6.17 -7.15
CA LEU A 102 9.04 5.44 -6.95
C LEU A 102 10.18 6.36 -6.51
N GLN A 103 10.29 7.56 -7.11
CA GLN A 103 11.28 8.56 -6.70
C GLN A 103 11.04 9.01 -5.25
N ALA A 104 9.79 9.28 -4.86
CA ALA A 104 9.45 9.67 -3.50
C ALA A 104 9.86 8.58 -2.49
N THR A 105 9.57 7.30 -2.77
CA THR A 105 10.00 6.17 -1.93
C THR A 105 11.52 6.11 -1.79
N LEU A 106 12.26 6.29 -2.89
CA LEU A 106 13.73 6.29 -2.84
C LEU A 106 14.30 7.49 -2.07
N SER A 107 13.71 8.68 -2.24
CA SER A 107 14.07 9.87 -1.49
C SER A 107 13.84 9.68 0.02
N GLN A 108 12.68 9.15 0.41
CA GLN A 108 12.39 8.81 1.80
C GLN A 108 13.40 7.83 2.38
N ALA A 109 13.82 6.83 1.60
CA ALA A 109 14.87 5.90 2.03
C ALA A 109 16.22 6.59 2.24
N LEU A 110 16.61 7.49 1.33
CA LEU A 110 17.86 8.25 1.47
C LEU A 110 17.83 9.22 2.66
N GLU A 111 16.69 9.86 2.93
CA GLU A 111 16.50 10.73 4.11
C GLU A 111 16.55 9.91 5.40
N PHE A 112 15.89 8.75 5.44
CA PHE A 112 15.96 7.81 6.56
C PHE A 112 17.41 7.44 6.90
N TYR A 113 18.25 7.14 5.90
CA TYR A 113 19.66 6.80 6.11
C TYR A 113 20.51 7.96 6.65
N ARG A 114 20.08 9.21 6.49
CA ARG A 114 20.81 10.41 6.93
C ARG A 114 20.33 10.95 8.28
N SER A 115 19.21 10.45 8.80
CA SER A 115 18.65 10.98 10.03
C SER A 115 19.45 10.53 11.25
N GLU A 116 19.95 11.51 12.01
CA GLU A 116 20.67 11.29 13.27
C GLU A 116 19.72 11.03 14.47
N GLU A 117 18.42 11.33 14.31
CA GLU A 117 17.42 11.17 15.37
C GLU A 117 16.98 9.71 15.55
N ILE A 118 17.14 8.89 14.49
CA ILE A 118 16.74 7.49 14.43
C ILE A 118 17.73 6.64 15.23
N ASP A 119 17.22 5.74 16.06
CA ASP A 119 18.06 4.80 16.80
C ASP A 119 18.85 3.91 15.83
N TYR A 120 20.15 3.77 16.09
CA TYR A 120 21.05 3.03 15.21
C TYR A 120 20.61 1.58 14.99
N ARG A 121 19.91 0.95 15.94
CA ARG A 121 19.40 -0.43 15.80
C ARG A 121 18.22 -0.50 14.84
N LEU A 122 17.33 0.49 14.88
CA LEU A 122 16.25 0.63 13.89
C LEU A 122 16.85 0.90 12.51
N SER A 123 17.76 1.87 12.43
CA SER A 123 18.46 2.18 11.18
C SER A 123 19.17 0.96 10.61
N HIS A 124 19.89 0.19 11.42
CA HIS A 124 20.56 -1.04 11.00
C HIS A 124 19.59 -2.11 10.51
N GLU A 125 18.48 -2.38 11.21
CA GLU A 125 17.52 -3.41 10.75
C GLU A 125 16.83 -3.02 9.44
N VAL A 126 16.43 -1.75 9.32
CA VAL A 126 15.84 -1.25 8.07
C VAL A 126 16.88 -1.28 6.96
N CYS A 127 18.12 -0.82 7.19
CA CYS A 127 19.26 -0.95 6.26
C CYS A 127 19.51 -2.41 5.87
N ARG A 128 19.44 -3.35 6.81
CA ARG A 128 19.72 -4.77 6.53
C ARG A 128 18.64 -5.36 5.63
N LEU A 129 17.37 -5.10 5.92
CA LEU A 129 16.25 -5.59 5.11
C LEU A 129 16.18 -4.91 3.74
N TRP A 130 16.33 -3.59 3.69
CA TRP A 130 16.20 -2.80 2.47
C TRP A 130 17.48 -2.72 1.67
N GLY A 131 18.65 -2.69 2.31
CA GLY A 131 19.96 -2.74 1.65
C GLY A 131 20.22 -4.07 0.96
N MET A 132 19.65 -5.17 1.47
CA MET A 132 19.58 -6.44 0.72
C MET A 132 18.74 -6.31 -0.56
N ALA A 133 17.72 -5.45 -0.56
CA ALA A 133 16.89 -5.16 -1.74
C ALA A 133 17.49 -4.07 -2.66
N PHE A 134 18.30 -3.15 -2.11
CA PHE A 134 18.83 -1.97 -2.77
C PHE A 134 20.24 -1.61 -2.23
N ASP A 135 21.29 -2.14 -2.84
CA ASP A 135 22.67 -1.74 -2.53
C ASP A 135 22.88 -0.23 -2.80
N GLN A 136 23.70 0.49 -2.01
CA GLN A 136 23.89 1.94 -2.09
C GLN A 136 24.39 2.39 -3.47
N ALA A 137 25.27 1.61 -4.10
CA ALA A 137 25.76 1.86 -5.46
C ALA A 137 24.66 1.65 -6.51
N THR A 138 23.83 0.61 -6.34
CA THR A 138 22.69 0.35 -7.23
C THR A 138 21.57 1.39 -7.08
N THR A 139 21.32 1.85 -5.85
CA THR A 139 20.34 2.89 -5.51
C THR A 139 20.70 4.22 -6.16
N SER A 140 21.97 4.61 -6.09
CA SER A 140 22.46 5.87 -6.68
C SER A 140 22.33 5.87 -8.21
N ARG A 141 22.74 4.79 -8.88
CA ARG A 141 22.60 4.63 -10.34
C ARG A 141 21.12 4.61 -10.76
N THR A 142 20.29 3.91 -10.01
CA THR A 142 18.84 3.82 -10.26
C THR A 142 18.19 5.19 -10.10
N SER A 143 18.56 5.96 -9.08
CA SER A 143 18.09 7.33 -8.87
C SER A 143 18.48 8.25 -10.04
N GLU A 144 19.71 8.18 -10.53
CA GLU A 144 20.16 8.97 -11.68
C GLU A 144 19.38 8.60 -12.96
N LEU A 145 19.21 7.30 -13.23
CA LEU A 145 18.44 6.81 -14.38
C LEU A 145 16.97 7.23 -14.29
N LEU A 146 16.37 7.17 -13.09
CA LEU A 146 15.00 7.61 -12.83
C LEU A 146 14.87 9.12 -13.06
N GLY A 147 15.81 9.92 -12.57
CA GLY A 147 15.83 11.37 -12.79
C GLY A 147 15.89 11.73 -14.29
N LYS A 148 16.78 11.08 -15.05
CA LYS A 148 16.87 11.25 -16.52
C LYS A 148 15.58 10.86 -17.24
N THR A 149 14.99 9.73 -16.85
CA THR A 149 13.74 9.23 -17.43
C THR A 149 12.57 10.16 -17.12
N LEU A 150 12.45 10.61 -15.87
CA LEU A 150 11.42 11.57 -15.45
C LEU A 150 11.54 12.89 -16.20
N GLY A 151 12.74 13.47 -16.30
CA GLY A 151 12.97 14.70 -17.04
C GLY A 151 12.58 14.56 -18.53
N THR A 152 12.85 13.39 -19.11
CA THR A 152 12.46 13.05 -20.48
C THR A 152 10.94 12.96 -20.65
N LEU A 153 10.25 12.23 -19.77
CA LEU A 153 8.79 12.09 -19.82
C LEU A 153 8.07 13.42 -19.53
N GLN A 154 8.58 14.23 -18.59
CA GLN A 154 8.04 15.56 -18.31
C GLN A 154 8.15 16.49 -19.52
N ARG A 155 9.28 16.45 -20.24
CA ARG A 155 9.47 17.20 -21.48
C ARG A 155 8.47 16.77 -22.54
N LEU A 156 8.34 15.45 -22.77
CA LEU A 156 7.35 14.91 -23.70
C LEU A 156 5.93 15.32 -23.34
N HIS A 157 5.55 15.20 -22.07
CA HIS A 157 4.21 15.57 -21.61
C HIS A 157 3.93 17.06 -21.87
N ARG A 158 4.87 17.96 -21.54
CA ARG A 158 4.72 19.40 -21.86
C ARG A 158 4.54 19.64 -23.37
N THR A 159 5.31 18.96 -24.21
CA THR A 159 5.19 19.09 -25.67
C THR A 159 3.82 18.63 -26.16
N ILE A 160 3.34 17.47 -25.70
CA ILE A 160 2.03 16.92 -26.08
C ILE A 160 0.90 17.82 -25.59
N SER A 161 0.95 18.28 -24.34
CA SER A 161 -0.03 19.22 -23.79
C SER A 161 -0.06 20.55 -24.56
N GLY A 162 1.10 21.04 -25.00
CA GLY A 162 1.19 22.23 -25.86
C GLY A 162 0.50 22.02 -27.23
N LEU A 163 0.66 20.84 -27.83
CA LEU A 163 -0.02 20.48 -29.08
C LEU A 163 -1.54 20.33 -28.90
N GLN A 164 -2.02 19.94 -27.72
CA GLN A 164 -3.45 19.89 -27.40
C GLN A 164 -4.06 21.29 -27.14
N GLN A 165 -3.22 22.30 -26.89
CA GLN A 165 -3.67 23.68 -26.64
C GLN A 165 -3.59 24.56 -27.89
N SER A 166 -3.22 24.02 -29.06
CA SER A 166 -2.97 24.81 -30.26
C SER A 166 -3.19 24.03 -31.57
N GLY A 167 -3.24 24.77 -32.69
CA GLY A 167 -3.25 24.20 -34.04
C GLY A 167 -4.43 23.26 -34.33
N LEU A 168 -4.16 22.22 -35.13
CA LEU A 168 -5.17 21.27 -35.62
C LEU A 168 -6.03 20.67 -34.51
N TYR A 169 -5.48 20.43 -33.31
CA TYR A 169 -6.22 19.76 -32.24
C TYR A 169 -7.49 20.51 -31.84
N LEU A 170 -7.45 21.84 -31.80
CA LEU A 170 -8.59 22.68 -31.43
C LEU A 170 -9.69 22.72 -32.51
N LEU A 171 -9.32 22.41 -33.76
CA LEU A 171 -10.21 22.45 -34.92
C LEU A 171 -10.96 21.13 -35.12
N VAL A 172 -10.47 20.03 -34.53
CA VAL A 172 -11.12 18.72 -34.60
C VAL A 172 -12.12 18.54 -33.46
N SER A 173 -13.35 18.14 -33.79
CA SER A 173 -14.38 17.86 -32.78
C SER A 173 -13.94 16.81 -31.76
N ARG A 174 -14.20 17.06 -30.47
CA ARG A 174 -13.96 16.09 -29.39
C ARG A 174 -14.83 14.83 -29.50
N GLN A 175 -15.97 14.93 -30.16
CA GLN A 175 -16.89 13.80 -30.38
C GLN A 175 -16.41 12.88 -31.52
N ALA A 176 -15.47 13.35 -32.34
CA ALA A 176 -14.90 12.59 -33.44
C ALA A 176 -13.94 11.51 -32.91
N GLN A 177 -14.50 10.39 -32.46
CA GLN A 177 -13.74 9.24 -31.97
C GLN A 177 -13.26 8.37 -33.15
N VAL A 178 -12.13 7.69 -32.96
CA VAL A 178 -11.62 6.67 -33.88
C VAL A 178 -11.84 5.32 -33.20
N THR A 179 -12.88 4.61 -33.64
CA THR A 179 -13.28 3.31 -33.10
C THR A 179 -12.66 2.17 -33.93
N GLY A 180 -12.32 1.06 -33.27
CA GLY A 180 -11.74 -0.11 -33.94
C GLY A 180 -10.25 -0.02 -34.24
N SER A 181 -9.77 -0.90 -35.12
CA SER A 181 -8.39 -0.91 -35.63
C SER A 181 -8.13 0.27 -36.54
N LEU A 182 -6.94 0.86 -36.46
CA LEU A 182 -6.54 1.97 -37.34
C LEU A 182 -6.60 1.54 -38.81
N HIS A 183 -7.33 2.28 -39.64
CA HIS A 183 -7.35 2.07 -41.08
C HIS A 183 -6.16 2.78 -41.71
N LEU A 184 -5.24 2.00 -42.32
CA LEU A 184 -4.09 2.55 -43.04
C LEU A 184 -4.54 3.16 -44.37
N THR A 185 -4.64 4.49 -44.41
CA THR A 185 -4.90 5.26 -45.62
C THR A 185 -3.60 5.61 -46.33
N ASN A 186 -3.66 6.03 -47.60
CA ASN A 186 -2.48 6.46 -48.36
C ASN A 186 -1.71 7.57 -47.65
N VAL A 187 -2.41 8.49 -46.97
CA VAL A 187 -1.81 9.57 -46.19
C VAL A 187 -1.09 9.01 -44.97
N LEU A 188 -1.73 8.11 -44.19
CA LEU A 188 -1.09 7.47 -43.04
C LEU A 188 0.02 6.48 -43.42
N SER A 189 0.13 6.06 -44.69
CA SER A 189 1.19 5.15 -45.13
C SER A 189 2.39 5.88 -45.73
N HIS A 190 2.16 6.92 -46.53
CA HIS A 190 3.21 7.50 -47.38
C HIS A 190 3.58 8.95 -47.05
N ASP A 191 2.75 9.69 -46.34
CA ASP A 191 3.09 11.08 -46.01
C ASP A 191 4.26 11.12 -45.00
N PRO A 192 5.27 12.00 -45.21
CA PRO A 192 6.46 12.06 -44.36
C PRO A 192 6.19 12.29 -42.87
N HIS A 193 5.08 12.93 -42.52
CA HIS A 193 4.72 13.21 -41.13
C HIS A 193 3.61 12.28 -40.64
N TYR A 194 2.54 12.08 -41.40
CA TYR A 194 1.38 11.29 -40.94
C TYR A 194 1.70 9.80 -40.77
N ARG A 195 2.70 9.25 -41.48
CA ARG A 195 3.14 7.86 -41.27
C ARG A 195 3.56 7.54 -39.84
N HIS A 196 4.09 8.55 -39.13
CA HIS A 196 4.53 8.39 -37.76
C HIS A 196 3.35 8.28 -36.78
N LEU A 197 2.15 8.76 -37.15
CA LEU A 197 0.94 8.58 -36.34
C LEU A 197 0.54 7.11 -36.27
N ALA A 198 0.59 6.40 -37.39
CA ALA A 198 0.24 4.97 -37.44
C ALA A 198 1.21 4.13 -36.60
N ILE A 199 2.51 4.41 -36.67
CA ILE A 199 3.53 3.73 -35.87
C ILE A 199 3.31 3.98 -34.37
N LEU A 200 3.08 5.24 -33.96
CA LEU A 200 2.84 5.58 -32.57
C LEU A 200 1.53 4.97 -32.05
N TRP A 201 0.49 4.95 -32.88
CA TRP A 201 -0.79 4.35 -32.54
C TRP A 201 -0.65 2.85 -32.27
N ASP A 202 0.02 2.10 -33.14
CA ASP A 202 0.26 0.67 -32.97
C ASP A 202 1.11 0.37 -31.72
N LEU A 203 2.15 1.16 -31.45
CA LEU A 203 2.96 1.00 -30.23
C LEU A 203 2.15 1.22 -28.95
N LEU A 204 1.26 2.22 -28.95
CA LEU A 204 0.35 2.49 -27.82
C LEU A 204 -0.74 1.44 -27.70
N ASP A 205 -1.28 0.98 -28.82
CA ASP A 205 -2.29 -0.08 -28.81
C ASP A 205 -1.70 -1.40 -28.36
N LYS A 206 -0.46 -1.76 -28.70
CA LYS A 206 0.23 -2.93 -28.15
C LYS A 206 0.38 -2.87 -26.62
N THR A 207 0.71 -1.70 -26.09
CA THR A 207 0.80 -1.48 -24.63
C THR A 207 -0.58 -1.41 -23.94
N THR A 208 -1.65 -1.09 -24.69
CA THR A 208 -3.02 -1.04 -24.17
C THR A 208 -3.78 -2.37 -24.37
N LEU A 209 -3.42 -3.16 -25.38
CA LEU A 209 -3.97 -4.50 -25.63
C LEU A 209 -3.44 -5.49 -24.61
N SER A 210 -2.19 -5.36 -24.17
CA SER A 210 -1.69 -6.08 -22.99
C SER A 210 -2.48 -5.79 -21.71
N THR A 211 -3.28 -4.72 -21.67
CA THR A 211 -4.15 -4.36 -20.53
C THR A 211 -5.65 -4.56 -20.80
N ARG A 212 -6.06 -4.93 -22.02
CA ARG A 212 -7.44 -5.35 -22.35
C ARG A 212 -7.63 -6.82 -22.03
N THR A 213 -7.63 -7.10 -20.73
CA THR A 213 -7.94 -8.44 -20.20
C THR A 213 -9.45 -8.69 -20.25
N THR A 214 -9.83 -9.90 -20.66
CA THR A 214 -11.21 -10.41 -20.52
C THR A 214 -11.64 -10.41 -19.04
N PRO A 215 -12.95 -10.40 -18.72
CA PRO A 215 -13.40 -10.52 -17.34
C PRO A 215 -12.78 -11.73 -16.61
N GLU A 216 -12.61 -12.85 -17.30
CA GLU A 216 -11.99 -14.08 -16.79
C GLU A 216 -10.49 -13.89 -16.51
N GLU A 217 -9.75 -13.24 -17.40
CA GLU A 217 -8.33 -12.92 -17.19
C GLU A 217 -8.14 -11.92 -16.05
N ARG A 218 -9.01 -10.91 -15.93
CA ARG A 218 -9.02 -9.96 -14.81
C ARG A 218 -9.26 -10.68 -13.49
N PHE A 219 -10.23 -11.59 -13.45
CA PHE A 219 -10.52 -12.38 -12.27
C PHE A 219 -9.30 -13.23 -11.86
N ARG A 220 -8.68 -13.94 -12.81
CA ARG A 220 -7.44 -14.72 -12.56
C ARG A 220 -6.28 -13.83 -12.09
N GLN A 221 -6.10 -12.66 -12.69
CA GLN A 221 -5.07 -11.71 -12.28
C GLN A 221 -5.31 -11.21 -10.85
N ASN A 222 -6.55 -10.86 -10.50
CA ASN A 222 -6.90 -10.43 -9.15
C ASN A 222 -6.71 -11.54 -8.12
N GLN A 223 -7.06 -12.79 -8.45
CA GLN A 223 -6.77 -13.95 -7.59
C GLN A 223 -5.27 -14.11 -7.37
N TYR A 224 -4.47 -14.07 -8.45
CA TYR A 224 -3.01 -14.14 -8.35
C TYR A 224 -2.46 -13.04 -7.45
N LEU A 225 -2.90 -11.80 -7.64
CA LEU A 225 -2.46 -10.67 -6.84
C LEU A 225 -2.86 -10.79 -5.37
N ALA A 226 -4.06 -11.28 -5.07
CA ALA A 226 -4.50 -11.56 -3.70
C ALA A 226 -3.62 -12.63 -3.02
N HIS A 227 -3.31 -13.73 -3.71
CA HIS A 227 -2.40 -14.75 -3.20
C HIS A 227 -0.97 -14.23 -3.03
N ALA A 228 -0.46 -13.46 -4.00
CA ALA A 228 0.87 -12.86 -3.91
C ALA A 228 0.98 -11.88 -2.74
N TYR A 229 -0.05 -11.08 -2.51
CA TYR A 229 -0.11 -10.14 -1.40
C TYR A 229 -0.26 -10.84 -0.04
N SER A 230 -1.04 -11.92 0.04
CA SER A 230 -1.10 -12.77 1.23
C SER A 230 0.27 -13.39 1.54
N ARG A 231 0.99 -13.91 0.54
CA ARG A 231 2.36 -14.41 0.71
C ARG A 231 3.32 -13.32 1.20
N TYR A 232 3.20 -12.10 0.68
CA TYR A 232 3.97 -10.95 1.16
C TYR A 232 3.70 -10.66 2.64
N ALA A 233 2.43 -10.63 3.07
CA ALA A 233 2.07 -10.47 4.47
C ALA A 233 2.72 -11.56 5.36
N GLY A 234 2.69 -12.81 4.91
CA GLY A 234 3.34 -13.92 5.60
C GLY A 234 4.86 -13.78 5.74
N LEU A 235 5.54 -13.22 4.74
CA LEU A 235 6.98 -12.93 4.83
C LEU A 235 7.28 -11.82 5.84
N VAL A 236 6.47 -10.74 5.83
CA VAL A 236 6.58 -9.65 6.81
C VAL A 236 6.35 -10.17 8.23
N LEU A 237 5.33 -11.00 8.44
CA LEU A 237 5.05 -11.62 9.74
C LEU A 237 6.18 -12.52 10.22
N ARG A 238 6.78 -13.36 9.35
CA ARG A 238 7.96 -14.17 9.71
C ARG A 238 9.15 -13.31 10.14
N HIS A 239 9.44 -12.24 9.41
CA HIS A 239 10.48 -11.29 9.80
C HIS A 239 10.16 -10.61 11.14
N ALA A 240 8.90 -10.22 11.35
CA ALA A 240 8.45 -9.63 12.60
C ALA A 240 8.48 -10.61 13.78
N LEU A 241 8.33 -11.92 13.54
CA LEU A 241 8.40 -12.99 14.54
C LEU A 241 9.82 -13.53 14.78
N HIS A 242 10.80 -13.14 13.96
CA HIS A 242 12.20 -13.59 14.11
C HIS A 242 12.77 -13.44 15.54
N PRO A 243 12.46 -12.36 16.30
CA PRO A 243 12.76 -12.24 17.74
C PRO A 243 12.35 -13.39 18.66
N TYR A 244 11.35 -14.17 18.25
CA TYR A 244 10.66 -15.19 19.05
C TYR A 244 10.81 -16.59 18.47
N LEU A 245 10.76 -16.72 17.15
CA LEU A 245 10.74 -18.02 16.44
C LEU A 245 12.04 -18.32 15.69
N HIS A 246 13.02 -17.40 15.71
CA HIS A 246 14.33 -17.59 15.08
C HIS A 246 14.28 -17.99 13.59
N GLY A 247 13.28 -17.47 12.86
CA GLY A 247 13.10 -17.73 11.43
C GLY A 247 12.22 -18.94 11.09
N ASN A 248 11.76 -19.70 12.09
CA ASN A 248 10.80 -20.79 11.91
C ASN A 248 9.35 -20.29 12.01
N ASP A 249 8.41 -21.13 11.57
CA ASP A 249 6.97 -20.88 11.72
C ASP A 249 6.43 -21.35 13.09
N GLU A 250 7.23 -22.05 13.88
CA GLU A 250 6.88 -22.55 15.22
C GLU A 250 8.05 -22.39 16.18
N GLY A 251 7.75 -22.14 17.46
CA GLY A 251 8.74 -22.00 18.51
C GLY A 251 8.11 -21.87 19.90
N ILE A 252 8.95 -21.87 20.93
CA ILE A 252 8.52 -21.74 22.32
C ILE A 252 8.94 -20.37 22.84
N TRP A 253 8.01 -19.61 23.39
CA TRP A 253 8.30 -18.36 24.08
C TRP A 253 7.39 -18.18 25.29
N ALA A 254 7.97 -17.72 26.41
CA ALA A 254 7.25 -17.54 27.68
C ALA A 254 6.43 -18.79 28.11
N GLY A 255 7.01 -19.98 27.92
CA GLY A 255 6.38 -21.26 28.27
C GLY A 255 5.17 -21.64 27.39
N ARG A 256 5.01 -21.01 26.22
CA ARG A 256 3.95 -21.31 25.25
C ARG A 256 4.56 -21.73 23.92
N THR A 257 4.00 -22.77 23.32
CA THR A 257 4.28 -23.12 21.92
C THR A 257 3.45 -22.21 21.04
N ILE A 258 4.11 -21.42 20.18
CA ILE A 258 3.48 -20.43 19.31
C ILE A 258 3.78 -20.81 17.87
N GLN A 259 2.76 -20.74 17.01
CA GLN A 259 2.87 -21.10 15.61
C GLN A 259 2.20 -20.06 14.71
N LEU A 260 2.89 -19.69 13.63
CA LEU A 260 2.35 -18.90 12.53
C LEU A 260 1.82 -19.87 11.47
N GLN A 261 0.51 -19.81 11.21
CA GLN A 261 -0.15 -20.66 10.22
C GLN A 261 -0.96 -19.83 9.21
N GLN A 262 -1.05 -20.34 7.97
CA GLN A 262 -1.87 -19.75 6.92
C GLN A 262 -3.21 -20.49 6.81
N SER A 263 -4.33 -19.76 6.83
CA SER A 263 -5.68 -20.28 6.61
C SER A 263 -6.32 -19.55 5.43
N GLY A 264 -6.30 -20.18 4.24
CA GLY A 264 -6.69 -19.51 3.00
C GLY A 264 -5.75 -18.36 2.67
N LEU A 265 -6.26 -17.12 2.65
CA LEU A 265 -5.46 -15.91 2.46
C LEU A 265 -5.02 -15.27 3.78
N GLU A 266 -5.59 -15.70 4.91
CA GLU A 266 -5.34 -15.11 6.22
C GLU A 266 -4.15 -15.78 6.90
N TRP A 267 -3.47 -15.02 7.75
CA TRP A 267 -2.38 -15.51 8.60
C TRP A 267 -2.81 -15.44 10.06
N ARG A 268 -2.60 -16.52 10.80
CA ARG A 268 -2.93 -16.60 12.22
C ARG A 268 -1.71 -16.96 13.04
N LEU A 269 -1.47 -16.18 14.09
CA LEU A 269 -0.56 -16.55 15.17
C LEU A 269 -1.38 -17.25 16.24
N VAL A 270 -1.04 -18.50 16.55
CA VAL A 270 -1.77 -19.32 17.51
C VAL A 270 -0.86 -19.80 18.63
N SER A 271 -1.39 -19.92 19.83
CA SER A 271 -0.78 -20.65 20.94
C SER A 271 -1.30 -22.08 20.91
N ILE A 272 -0.43 -23.04 20.64
CA ILE A 272 -0.79 -24.46 20.58
C ILE A 272 -1.01 -24.96 22.01
N ALA A 273 -2.14 -25.63 22.19
CA ALA A 273 -2.52 -26.24 23.45
C ALA A 273 -1.66 -27.49 23.76
N SER A 274 -1.14 -27.59 24.98
CA SER A 274 -0.46 -28.79 25.47
C SER A 274 -1.48 -29.75 26.12
N GLY A 275 -2.13 -30.62 25.34
CA GLY A 275 -2.97 -31.71 25.83
C GLY A 275 -4.32 -31.89 25.12
N GLU A 276 -4.89 -33.10 25.20
CA GLU A 276 -6.07 -33.55 24.43
C GLU A 276 -7.38 -32.78 24.68
N HIS A 277 -7.44 -31.94 25.72
CA HIS A 277 -8.66 -31.25 26.17
C HIS A 277 -8.63 -29.72 25.96
N TYR A 278 -7.54 -29.16 25.43
CA TYR A 278 -7.41 -27.73 25.20
C TYR A 278 -7.45 -27.44 23.70
N ALA A 279 -8.23 -26.44 23.30
CA ALA A 279 -8.24 -25.94 21.93
C ALA A 279 -7.11 -24.92 21.75
N ASP A 280 -6.53 -24.87 20.55
CA ASP A 280 -5.57 -23.84 20.18
C ASP A 280 -6.18 -22.45 20.31
N GLU A 281 -5.44 -21.55 20.94
CA GLU A 281 -5.87 -20.16 21.13
C GLU A 281 -5.35 -19.31 19.97
N THR A 282 -6.24 -18.61 19.27
CA THR A 282 -5.82 -17.61 18.28
C THR A 282 -5.39 -16.33 18.99
N LEU A 283 -4.13 -15.93 18.80
CA LEU A 283 -3.54 -14.75 19.41
C LEU A 283 -3.70 -13.51 18.52
N LEU A 284 -3.54 -13.70 17.21
CA LEU A 284 -3.64 -12.65 16.20
C LEU A 284 -4.07 -13.25 14.87
N THR A 285 -5.01 -12.61 14.19
CA THR A 285 -5.38 -12.89 12.80
C THR A 285 -5.08 -11.67 11.94
N VAL A 286 -4.30 -11.85 10.88
CA VAL A 286 -4.02 -10.83 9.87
C VAL A 286 -4.72 -11.22 8.58
N VAL A 287 -5.53 -10.30 8.06
CA VAL A 287 -6.30 -10.44 6.83
C VAL A 287 -5.67 -9.54 5.75
N PRO A 288 -4.86 -10.09 4.83
CA PRO A 288 -4.27 -9.32 3.74
C PRO A 288 -5.34 -8.90 2.74
N TRP A 289 -5.54 -7.60 2.57
CA TRP A 289 -6.53 -7.03 1.68
C TRP A 289 -5.89 -6.09 0.68
N LEU A 290 -5.60 -6.61 -0.52
CA LEU A 290 -5.08 -5.83 -1.62
C LEU A 290 -6.23 -5.04 -2.29
N SER A 291 -6.54 -3.87 -1.76
CA SER A 291 -7.53 -2.96 -2.31
C SER A 291 -7.10 -1.50 -2.23
N SER A 292 -7.63 -0.68 -3.13
CA SER A 292 -7.56 0.78 -3.10
C SER A 292 -8.81 1.43 -2.50
N THR A 293 -9.77 0.63 -2.04
CA THR A 293 -11.00 1.12 -1.39
C THR A 293 -10.63 1.82 -0.08
N PRO A 294 -11.15 3.03 0.18
CA PRO A 294 -10.94 3.70 1.46
C PRO A 294 -11.54 2.87 2.60
N VAL A 295 -11.00 3.04 3.81
CA VAL A 295 -11.52 2.41 5.02
C VAL A 295 -12.96 2.87 5.24
N SER A 296 -13.91 1.92 5.26
CA SER A 296 -15.31 2.21 5.61
C SER A 296 -15.48 2.22 7.13
N GLU A 297 -16.33 3.11 7.64
CA GLU A 297 -16.69 3.16 9.07
C GLU A 297 -17.32 1.86 9.57
N GLU A 298 -18.03 1.13 8.71
CA GLU A 298 -18.64 -0.18 9.01
C GLU A 298 -17.60 -1.27 9.33
N LEU A 299 -16.37 -1.13 8.85
CA LEU A 299 -15.28 -2.09 9.08
C LEU A 299 -14.43 -1.75 10.33
N GLN A 300 -14.87 -0.80 11.15
CA GLN A 300 -14.20 -0.43 12.41
C GLN A 300 -14.55 -1.35 13.59
N GLN A 301 -15.53 -2.23 13.44
CA GLN A 301 -15.98 -3.17 14.48
C GLN A 301 -15.39 -4.58 14.29
N LEU A 302 -14.08 -4.68 14.10
CA LEU A 302 -13.42 -6.00 14.06
C LEU A 302 -13.22 -6.54 15.49
N PRO A 303 -13.04 -7.86 15.65
CA PRO A 303 -12.50 -8.42 16.88
C PRO A 303 -11.13 -7.82 17.22
N VAL A 304 -10.80 -7.71 18.51
CA VAL A 304 -9.55 -7.08 19.00
C VAL A 304 -8.29 -7.79 18.47
N ASP A 305 -8.37 -9.08 18.22
CA ASP A 305 -7.30 -9.93 17.71
C ASP A 305 -7.24 -10.01 16.18
N ARG A 306 -8.11 -9.29 15.45
CA ARG A 306 -8.18 -9.36 13.98
C ARG A 306 -7.82 -8.05 13.32
N PHE A 307 -6.81 -8.08 12.46
CA PHE A 307 -6.27 -6.91 11.79
C PHE A 307 -6.34 -7.04 10.27
N ILE A 308 -6.76 -5.99 9.59
CA ILE A 308 -6.69 -5.89 8.13
C ILE A 308 -5.36 -5.26 7.73
N ALA A 309 -4.61 -5.96 6.87
CA ALA A 309 -3.37 -5.48 6.29
C ALA A 309 -3.63 -4.99 4.86
N TRP A 310 -3.55 -3.68 4.61
CA TRP A 310 -3.80 -3.11 3.26
C TRP A 310 -2.67 -2.16 2.81
N PRO A 311 -2.55 -1.90 1.50
CA PRO A 311 -1.44 -1.13 0.94
C PRO A 311 -1.35 0.34 1.38
N ASN A 312 -2.47 0.94 1.78
CA ASN A 312 -2.60 2.37 2.07
C ASN A 312 -1.99 3.30 0.99
N ILE A 313 -2.22 3.00 -0.29
CA ILE A 313 -1.63 3.73 -1.41
C ILE A 313 -2.19 5.17 -1.44
N GLY A 314 -1.32 6.17 -1.33
CA GLY A 314 -1.66 7.58 -1.51
C GLY A 314 -2.10 8.33 -0.25
N GLN A 315 -2.05 7.70 0.93
CA GLN A 315 -2.26 8.38 2.21
C GLN A 315 -1.01 8.28 3.08
N GLU A 316 -0.48 9.43 3.52
CA GLU A 316 0.65 9.51 4.45
C GLU A 316 0.19 9.10 5.85
N SER A 317 0.27 7.81 6.19
CA SER A 317 0.10 7.36 7.58
C SER A 317 1.45 6.99 8.17
N HIS A 318 2.20 8.02 8.52
CA HIS A 318 3.50 7.88 9.18
C HIS A 318 3.43 8.18 10.68
N GLN A 319 2.27 8.57 11.24
CA GLN A 319 2.21 9.02 12.65
C GLN A 319 1.95 7.88 13.65
N ALA A 320 1.13 6.88 13.31
CA ALA A 320 0.83 5.75 14.20
C ALA A 320 1.28 4.41 13.58
N ALA A 321 1.62 3.44 14.42
CA ALA A 321 2.01 2.10 13.97
C ALA A 321 0.85 1.29 13.38
N HIS A 322 -0.38 1.61 13.77
CA HIS A 322 -1.64 1.14 13.18
C HIS A 322 -2.76 2.10 13.60
N GLN A 323 -3.88 2.08 12.89
CA GLN A 323 -5.08 2.88 13.22
C GLN A 323 -6.21 1.89 13.52
N VAL A 324 -6.63 1.72 14.78
CA VAL A 324 -7.62 0.69 15.14
C VAL A 324 -7.12 -0.71 14.71
N GLN A 325 -7.95 -1.56 14.12
CA GLN A 325 -7.63 -2.91 13.63
C GLN A 325 -7.10 -2.92 12.19
N TRP A 326 -6.48 -1.81 11.81
CA TRP A 326 -6.05 -1.55 10.46
C TRP A 326 -4.53 -1.24 10.52
N ILE A 327 -3.72 -2.14 9.93
CA ILE A 327 -2.27 -1.99 9.74
C ILE A 327 -1.87 -1.81 8.26
N THR A 328 -0.99 -0.84 7.99
CA THR A 328 -0.49 -0.61 6.62
C THR A 328 0.55 -1.65 6.23
N LEU A 329 0.41 -2.22 5.03
CA LEU A 329 1.32 -3.22 4.47
C LEU A 329 1.66 -2.86 3.02
N SER A 330 2.74 -2.14 2.81
CA SER A 330 3.23 -1.79 1.47
C SER A 330 4.67 -2.26 1.28
N PRO A 331 5.03 -2.80 0.11
CA PRO A 331 6.43 -3.02 -0.26
C PRO A 331 7.26 -1.73 -0.33
N SER A 332 6.61 -0.56 -0.39
CA SER A 332 7.27 0.75 -0.40
C SER A 332 7.46 1.35 1.01
N ASP A 333 6.95 0.68 2.04
CA ASP A 333 6.96 1.18 3.41
C ASP A 333 8.11 0.56 4.21
N MET A 334 9.11 1.39 4.54
CA MET A 334 10.33 0.94 5.21
C MET A 334 10.12 0.41 6.63
N TYR A 335 9.03 0.84 7.27
CA TYR A 335 8.70 0.46 8.63
C TYR A 335 7.70 -0.71 8.69
N CYS A 336 7.38 -1.36 7.56
CA CYS A 336 6.36 -2.41 7.54
C CYS A 336 6.68 -3.54 8.54
N VAL A 337 7.89 -4.09 8.55
CA VAL A 337 8.31 -5.13 9.51
C VAL A 337 8.26 -4.63 10.95
N GLU A 338 8.63 -3.37 11.20
CA GLU A 338 8.62 -2.77 12.53
C GLU A 338 7.18 -2.57 13.04
N ARG A 339 6.23 -2.17 12.18
CA ARG A 339 4.80 -2.04 12.55
C ARG A 339 4.19 -3.38 12.93
N PHE A 340 4.38 -4.39 12.09
CA PHE A 340 3.90 -5.74 12.38
C PHE A 340 4.61 -6.33 13.59
N GLY A 341 5.89 -6.00 13.76
CA GLY A 341 6.67 -6.34 14.93
C GLY A 341 6.07 -5.79 16.23
N LEU A 342 5.73 -4.50 16.25
CA LEU A 342 5.08 -3.89 17.41
C LEU A 342 3.72 -4.54 17.72
N LEU A 343 2.92 -4.82 16.69
CA LEU A 343 1.64 -5.51 16.88
C LEU A 343 1.83 -6.89 17.53
N ILE A 344 2.80 -7.67 17.05
CA ILE A 344 3.17 -8.97 17.61
C ILE A 344 3.68 -8.82 19.05
N ASP A 345 4.54 -7.83 19.33
CA ASP A 345 5.05 -7.57 20.67
C ASP A 345 3.92 -7.29 21.64
N GLN A 346 2.97 -6.42 21.27
CA GLN A 346 1.81 -6.12 22.09
C GLN A 346 0.93 -7.35 22.34
N VAL A 347 0.68 -8.17 21.31
CA VAL A 347 -0.12 -9.41 21.45
C VAL A 347 0.55 -10.39 22.41
N LEU A 348 1.85 -10.64 22.23
CA LEU A 348 2.59 -11.62 23.01
C LEU A 348 2.80 -11.15 24.46
N TYR A 349 3.25 -9.91 24.66
CA TYR A 349 3.44 -9.35 25.99
C TYR A 349 2.11 -9.24 26.74
N ARG A 350 0.99 -8.92 26.09
CA ARG A 350 -0.32 -8.90 26.75
C ARG A 350 -0.65 -10.24 27.40
N LYS A 351 -0.33 -11.38 26.77
CA LYS A 351 -0.57 -12.71 27.36
C LYS A 351 0.26 -12.99 28.61
N VAL A 352 1.47 -12.44 28.70
CA VAL A 352 2.33 -12.60 29.88
C VAL A 352 1.91 -11.63 30.97
N LEU A 353 1.67 -10.36 30.62
CA LEU A 353 1.33 -9.30 31.56
C LEU A 353 -0.07 -9.47 32.16
N GLN A 354 -1.05 -9.98 31.41
CA GLN A 354 -2.36 -10.33 31.97
C GLN A 354 -2.29 -11.46 32.99
N ALA A 355 -1.23 -12.27 32.98
CA ALA A 355 -1.02 -13.35 33.95
C ALA A 355 -0.11 -12.93 35.11
N TYR A 356 0.67 -11.86 34.94
CA TYR A 356 1.60 -11.36 35.95
C TYR A 356 0.87 -10.99 37.25
N GLY A 357 1.42 -11.42 38.38
CA GLY A 357 0.89 -11.11 39.71
C GLY A 357 -0.47 -11.74 40.04
N LYS A 358 -1.08 -12.52 39.14
CA LYS A 358 -2.35 -13.21 39.43
C LYS A 358 -2.10 -14.41 40.36
N PRO A 359 -2.87 -14.56 41.45
CA PRO A 359 -2.70 -15.67 42.38
C PRO A 359 -3.12 -17.00 41.74
N LEU A 360 -2.26 -18.01 41.88
CA LEU A 360 -2.62 -19.41 41.70
C LEU A 360 -3.43 -19.85 42.92
N ASN A 361 -4.71 -20.10 42.72
CA ASN A 361 -5.62 -20.50 43.79
C ASN A 361 -5.69 -22.01 43.96
N LYS A 362 -6.25 -22.45 45.09
CA LYS A 362 -6.45 -23.87 45.45
C LYS A 362 -5.11 -24.61 45.56
N ILE A 363 -4.10 -23.96 46.11
CA ILE A 363 -2.79 -24.57 46.37
C ILE A 363 -2.86 -25.31 47.72
N PRO A 364 -2.50 -26.60 47.78
CA PRO A 364 -2.51 -27.37 49.02
C PRO A 364 -1.59 -26.79 50.10
N ALA A 365 -2.01 -26.83 51.36
CA ALA A 365 -1.26 -26.25 52.49
C ALA A 365 0.16 -26.82 52.64
N THR A 366 0.36 -28.10 52.33
CA THR A 366 1.67 -28.75 52.33
C THR A 366 2.63 -28.13 51.31
N VAL A 367 2.11 -27.72 50.15
CA VAL A 367 2.91 -27.05 49.11
C VAL A 367 3.14 -25.58 49.46
N LEU A 368 2.15 -24.90 50.05
CA LEU A 368 2.33 -23.52 50.54
C LEU A 368 3.46 -23.43 51.57
N ALA A 369 3.52 -24.38 52.50
CA ALA A 369 4.60 -24.45 53.48
C ALA A 369 5.99 -24.69 52.85
N LEU A 370 6.06 -25.39 51.70
CA LEU A 370 7.31 -25.55 50.93
C LEU A 370 7.68 -24.28 50.17
N ALA A 371 6.69 -23.50 49.74
CA ALA A 371 6.89 -22.25 49.01
C ALA A 371 7.28 -21.07 49.93
N ASP A 372 7.01 -21.18 51.24
CA ASP A 372 7.36 -20.16 52.22
C ASP A 372 8.87 -19.87 52.22
N GLY A 373 9.22 -18.60 52.11
CA GLY A 373 10.60 -18.14 52.14
C GLY A 373 11.39 -18.32 50.85
N ILE A 374 10.79 -18.89 49.79
CA ILE A 374 11.40 -18.92 48.46
C ILE A 374 11.36 -17.50 47.85
N PRO A 375 12.51 -16.91 47.47
CA PRO A 375 12.54 -15.59 46.83
C PRO A 375 11.67 -15.54 45.57
N GLY A 376 10.95 -14.42 45.39
CA GLY A 376 10.05 -14.19 44.26
C GLY A 376 8.65 -14.79 44.41
N LEU A 377 8.39 -15.61 45.43
CA LEU A 377 7.06 -16.13 45.75
C LEU A 377 6.40 -15.34 46.88
N HIS A 378 5.08 -15.16 46.77
CA HIS A 378 4.24 -14.68 47.86
C HIS A 378 3.13 -15.69 48.15
N VAL A 379 3.02 -16.07 49.41
CA VAL A 379 2.16 -17.14 49.90
C VAL A 379 1.05 -16.55 50.76
N ASP A 380 -0.21 -16.82 50.40
CA ASP A 380 -1.37 -16.53 51.25
C ASP A 380 -1.99 -17.86 51.74
N HIS A 381 -1.67 -18.20 52.98
CA HIS A 381 -2.18 -19.39 53.66
C HIS A 381 -3.69 -19.34 53.90
N ARG A 382 -4.31 -18.17 54.02
CA ARG A 382 -5.75 -18.03 54.26
C ARG A 382 -6.55 -18.22 52.97
N ALA A 383 -6.07 -17.64 51.88
CA ALA A 383 -6.70 -17.75 50.57
C ALA A 383 -6.33 -19.05 49.82
N HIS A 384 -5.40 -19.84 50.36
CA HIS A 384 -4.78 -20.98 49.66
C HIS A 384 -4.23 -20.57 48.29
N ALA A 385 -3.51 -19.44 48.27
CA ALA A 385 -3.05 -18.79 47.06
C ALA A 385 -1.52 -18.63 47.04
N LEU A 386 -0.95 -18.77 45.85
CA LEU A 386 0.47 -18.55 45.58
C LEU A 386 0.61 -17.56 44.44
N GLU A 387 1.34 -16.48 44.65
CA GLU A 387 1.70 -15.51 43.62
C GLU A 387 3.16 -15.64 43.25
N VAL A 388 3.44 -15.62 41.94
CA VAL A 388 4.80 -15.55 41.40
C VAL A 388 5.05 -14.10 41.01
N ARG A 389 5.86 -13.40 41.81
CA ARG A 389 6.13 -11.96 41.66
C ARG A 389 7.44 -11.69 40.95
N GLU A 390 8.45 -12.54 41.15
CA GLU A 390 9.77 -12.44 40.53
C GLU A 390 10.23 -13.83 40.09
N VAL A 391 11.31 -13.90 39.29
CA VAL A 391 11.81 -15.18 38.77
C VAL A 391 12.25 -16.08 39.92
N VAL A 392 11.73 -17.30 39.91
CA VAL A 392 12.06 -18.38 40.85
C VAL A 392 13.10 -19.30 40.19
N SER A 393 14.03 -19.84 40.98
CA SER A 393 15.04 -20.77 40.47
C SER A 393 14.40 -22.05 39.91
N ASP A 394 15.00 -22.62 38.87
CA ASP A 394 14.50 -23.84 38.22
C ASP A 394 14.39 -25.00 39.22
N GLU A 395 15.35 -25.14 40.14
CA GLU A 395 15.31 -26.14 41.23
C GLU A 395 14.07 -26.00 42.12
N ALA A 396 13.71 -24.77 42.47
CA ALA A 396 12.54 -24.50 43.30
C ALA A 396 11.24 -24.71 42.53
N VAL A 397 11.19 -24.31 41.25
CA VAL A 397 10.03 -24.57 40.38
C VAL A 397 9.81 -26.06 40.18
N ASP A 398 10.85 -26.84 39.89
CA ASP A 398 10.76 -28.29 39.71
C ASP A 398 10.32 -28.98 40.99
N MET A 399 10.89 -28.59 42.14
CA MET A 399 10.46 -29.11 43.45
C MET A 399 8.97 -28.86 43.70
N LEU A 400 8.49 -27.61 43.54
CA LEU A 400 7.10 -27.26 43.79
C LEU A 400 6.16 -27.91 42.77
N LYS A 401 6.54 -27.97 41.50
CA LYS A 401 5.78 -28.64 40.44
C LYS A 401 5.62 -30.14 40.75
N ASN A 402 6.70 -30.81 41.14
CA ASN A 402 6.65 -32.23 41.52
C ASN A 402 5.80 -32.45 42.78
N ALA A 403 5.90 -31.56 43.78
CA ALA A 403 5.06 -31.61 44.97
C ALA A 403 3.57 -31.44 44.62
N LEU A 404 3.23 -30.52 43.71
CA LEU A 404 1.86 -30.30 43.22
C LEU A 404 1.33 -31.51 42.44
N ILE A 405 2.14 -32.12 41.58
CA ILE A 405 1.76 -33.32 40.83
C ILE A 405 1.49 -34.48 41.79
N ALA A 406 2.32 -34.68 42.83
CA ALA A 406 2.16 -35.74 43.81
C ALA A 406 0.85 -35.66 44.60
N VAL A 407 0.28 -34.46 44.75
CA VAL A 407 -1.01 -34.22 45.43
C VAL A 407 -2.18 -33.99 44.46
N ASN A 408 -2.04 -34.45 43.20
CA ASN A 408 -3.05 -34.33 42.14
C ASN A 408 -3.41 -32.88 41.74
N ALA A 409 -2.52 -31.92 41.99
CA ALA A 409 -2.65 -30.51 41.59
C ALA A 409 -1.79 -30.21 40.34
N THR A 410 -1.78 -31.12 39.35
CA THR A 410 -0.97 -31.03 38.13
C THR A 410 -1.19 -29.73 37.36
N HIS A 411 -2.43 -29.25 37.27
CA HIS A 411 -2.74 -27.99 36.58
C HIS A 411 -2.06 -26.78 37.23
N GLN A 412 -2.02 -26.72 38.56
CA GLN A 412 -1.33 -25.68 39.31
C GLN A 412 0.19 -25.78 39.12
N GLY A 413 0.75 -26.99 39.06
CA GLY A 413 2.17 -27.20 38.78
C GLY A 413 2.59 -26.69 37.40
N VAL A 414 1.81 -27.02 36.36
CA VAL A 414 2.03 -26.51 35.00
C VAL A 414 1.82 -25.00 34.93
N ALA A 415 0.83 -24.45 35.66
CA ALA A 415 0.59 -23.01 35.72
C ALA A 415 1.74 -22.25 36.41
N LEU A 416 2.30 -22.79 37.50
CA LEU A 416 3.48 -22.25 38.19
C LEU A 416 4.68 -22.14 37.24
N GLU A 417 5.01 -23.24 36.58
CA GLU A 417 6.09 -23.29 35.59
C GLU A 417 5.86 -22.30 34.44
N ARG A 418 4.63 -22.20 33.93
CA ARG A 418 4.27 -21.23 32.87
C ARG A 418 4.42 -19.78 33.32
N LEU A 419 4.02 -19.46 34.55
CA LEU A 419 4.22 -18.13 35.12
C LEU A 419 5.70 -17.79 35.25
N ASN A 420 6.53 -18.73 35.74
CA ASN A 420 7.97 -18.51 35.86
C ASN A 420 8.64 -18.30 34.50
N HIS A 421 8.29 -19.11 33.49
CA HIS A 421 8.77 -18.89 32.12
C HIS A 421 8.33 -17.53 31.54
N GLY A 422 7.15 -17.05 31.91
CA GLY A 422 6.70 -15.69 31.59
C GLY A 422 7.60 -14.63 32.19
N LEU A 423 7.98 -14.78 33.46
CA LEU A 423 8.90 -13.85 34.14
C LEU A 423 10.31 -13.91 33.55
N LEU A 424 10.82 -15.09 33.21
CA LEU A 424 12.11 -15.23 32.50
C LEU A 424 12.11 -14.50 31.15
N ALA A 425 11.01 -14.58 30.40
CA ALA A 425 10.84 -13.81 29.16
C ALA A 425 10.79 -12.30 29.43
N LEU A 426 10.18 -11.88 30.55
CA LEU A 426 10.19 -10.48 30.99
C LEU A 426 11.56 -10.04 31.52
N GLU A 427 12.40 -10.89 32.09
CA GLU A 427 13.77 -10.52 32.50
C GLU A 427 14.73 -10.41 31.31
N THR A 428 14.38 -10.96 30.16
CA THR A 428 15.18 -10.79 28.95
C THR A 428 14.87 -9.44 28.30
N CYS A 429 15.87 -8.57 28.12
CA CYS A 429 15.67 -7.30 27.44
C CYS A 429 15.35 -7.53 25.94
N PRO A 430 14.21 -7.06 25.41
CA PRO A 430 13.84 -7.30 24.02
C PRO A 430 14.70 -6.53 23.01
N VAL A 431 15.43 -5.51 23.46
CA VAL A 431 16.26 -4.63 22.61
C VAL A 431 17.67 -5.19 22.43
N CYS A 432 18.37 -5.55 23.51
CA CYS A 432 19.77 -6.02 23.46
C CYS A 432 19.97 -7.47 23.92
N ARG A 433 18.90 -8.17 24.35
CA ARG A 433 18.92 -9.58 24.78
C ARG A 433 19.71 -9.89 26.04
N THR A 434 20.23 -8.89 26.73
CA THR A 434 20.85 -9.08 28.05
C THR A 434 19.78 -9.27 29.11
N ARG A 435 20.14 -9.94 30.21
CA ARG A 435 19.31 -10.03 31.41
C ARG A 435 19.09 -8.63 32.00
N ALA A 436 17.87 -8.37 32.44
CA ALA A 436 17.43 -7.15 33.10
C ALA A 436 16.45 -7.57 34.20
N ASP A 437 16.97 -7.68 35.43
CA ASP A 437 16.24 -8.19 36.57
C ASP A 437 14.93 -7.42 36.79
N LEU A 438 13.90 -8.17 37.11
CA LEU A 438 12.56 -7.66 37.33
C LEU A 438 12.29 -7.60 38.82
N PHE A 439 11.95 -6.41 39.31
CA PHE A 439 11.61 -6.19 40.70
C PHE A 439 10.14 -5.89 40.84
N TYR A 440 9.47 -6.59 41.75
CA TYR A 440 8.07 -6.35 42.07
C TYR A 440 7.85 -4.91 42.56
N GLN A 441 6.70 -4.32 42.22
CA GLN A 441 6.27 -3.02 42.70
C GLN A 441 4.84 -3.12 43.24
N ASP A 442 4.63 -2.64 44.46
CA ASP A 442 3.32 -2.58 45.11
C ASP A 442 2.43 -1.51 44.43
N PRO A 443 1.10 -1.72 44.28
CA PRO A 443 0.31 -2.86 44.73
C PRO A 443 0.19 -4.03 43.73
N ALA A 444 0.49 -3.82 42.44
CA ALA A 444 0.39 -4.86 41.41
C ALA A 444 1.18 -4.47 40.14
N GLY A 445 2.51 -4.50 40.21
CA GLY A 445 3.37 -4.06 39.12
C GLY A 445 4.79 -4.60 39.19
N PHE A 446 5.64 -4.11 38.28
CA PHE A 446 7.07 -4.37 38.31
C PHE A 446 7.87 -3.24 37.66
N ARG A 447 9.16 -3.24 37.92
CA ARG A 447 10.15 -2.46 37.18
C ARG A 447 11.34 -3.33 36.79
N ALA A 448 11.78 -3.23 35.54
CA ALA A 448 12.99 -3.86 35.04
C ALA A 448 13.83 -2.82 34.30
N ASN A 449 15.10 -2.67 34.71
CA ASN A 449 16.04 -1.73 34.09
C ASN A 449 17.16 -2.51 33.41
N CYS A 450 17.35 -2.30 32.11
CA CYS A 450 18.43 -2.91 31.36
C CYS A 450 19.66 -2.01 31.35
N GLU A 451 20.73 -2.43 32.01
CA GLU A 451 22.00 -1.68 32.05
C GLU A 451 22.69 -1.63 30.67
N GLY A 452 22.54 -2.67 29.84
CA GLY A 452 23.21 -2.78 28.55
C GLY A 452 22.76 -1.76 27.49
N CYS A 453 21.47 -1.40 27.44
CA CYS A 453 20.95 -0.47 26.43
C CYS A 453 20.09 0.67 27.00
N GLY A 454 19.98 0.80 28.33
CA GLY A 454 19.18 1.83 28.98
C GLY A 454 17.68 1.69 28.75
N THR A 455 17.21 0.48 28.40
CA THR A 455 15.78 0.19 28.30
C THR A 455 15.18 0.03 29.68
N VAL A 456 14.10 0.77 29.94
CA VAL A 456 13.35 0.71 31.19
C VAL A 456 11.96 0.19 30.88
N ARG A 457 11.53 -0.84 31.61
CA ARG A 457 10.20 -1.43 31.50
C ARG A 457 9.52 -1.36 32.85
N TYR A 458 8.26 -0.96 32.87
CA TYR A 458 7.47 -1.06 34.09
C TYR A 458 6.00 -1.32 33.78
N LEU A 459 5.38 -2.07 34.68
CA LEU A 459 3.95 -2.30 34.72
C LEU A 459 3.41 -1.57 35.95
N ARG A 460 2.40 -0.73 35.77
CA ARG A 460 1.78 0.06 36.84
C ARG A 460 0.27 0.06 36.74
N GLN A 461 -0.40 0.23 37.87
CA GLN A 461 -1.85 0.42 37.92
C GLN A 461 -2.20 1.90 37.73
N GLN A 462 -3.13 2.20 36.83
CA GLN A 462 -3.64 3.53 36.53
C GLN A 462 -5.15 3.46 36.25
N ASN A 463 -5.97 4.08 37.10
CA ASN A 463 -7.44 4.11 36.96
C ASN A 463 -8.06 2.71 36.76
N ASP A 464 -7.74 1.76 37.65
CA ASP A 464 -8.16 0.35 37.62
C ASP A 464 -7.67 -0.49 36.42
N LEU A 465 -6.89 0.09 35.52
CA LEU A 465 -6.23 -0.61 34.42
C LEU A 465 -4.74 -0.78 34.68
N LEU A 466 -4.15 -1.83 34.13
CA LEU A 466 -2.70 -2.01 34.13
C LEU A 466 -2.12 -1.39 32.84
N VAL A 467 -1.09 -0.57 33.00
CA VAL A 467 -0.36 0.08 31.91
C VAL A 467 1.07 -0.44 31.91
N PHE A 468 1.49 -0.97 30.77
CA PHE A 468 2.86 -1.38 30.52
C PHE A 468 3.56 -0.35 29.64
N ASP A 469 4.71 0.12 30.11
CA ASP A 469 5.56 1.06 29.38
C ASP A 469 6.94 0.42 29.14
N GLN A 470 7.41 0.45 27.89
CA GLN A 470 8.77 0.12 27.49
C GLN A 470 9.43 1.34 26.86
N ILE A 471 10.41 1.91 27.57
CA ILE A 471 11.08 3.16 27.23
C ILE A 471 12.54 2.86 26.89
N VAL A 472 13.06 3.44 25.82
CA VAL A 472 14.47 3.28 25.43
C VAL A 472 15.15 4.63 25.55
N SER A 473 16.08 4.76 26.51
CA SER A 473 16.84 6.00 26.73
C SER A 473 15.95 7.25 26.89
N GLY A 474 14.82 7.12 27.59
CA GLY A 474 13.86 8.21 27.83
C GLY A 474 12.92 8.54 26.66
N ARG A 475 12.98 7.79 25.55
CA ARG A 475 12.17 8.01 24.35
C ARG A 475 11.18 6.85 24.12
N MET A 476 10.05 7.15 23.47
CA MET A 476 9.00 6.17 23.12
C MET A 476 8.42 6.33 21.70
N ASP A 477 8.97 7.22 20.90
CA ASP A 477 8.42 7.49 19.57
C ASP A 477 8.71 6.35 18.58
N PHE A 478 7.66 5.81 17.97
CA PHE A 478 7.75 4.71 17.00
C PHE A 478 8.59 5.09 15.77
N ARG A 479 8.60 6.36 15.34
CA ARG A 479 9.39 6.77 14.17
C ARG A 479 10.89 6.67 14.43
N THR A 480 11.31 6.98 15.65
CA THR A 480 12.74 6.97 16.01
C THR A 480 13.21 5.62 16.55
N LEU A 481 12.32 4.81 17.15
CA LEU A 481 12.68 3.56 17.83
C LEU A 481 12.08 2.29 17.20
N GLY A 482 11.07 2.43 16.34
CA GLY A 482 10.31 1.31 15.79
C GLY A 482 9.58 0.55 16.91
N ARG A 483 9.56 -0.78 16.83
CA ARG A 483 8.91 -1.64 17.84
C ARG A 483 9.59 -1.66 19.22
N ARG A 484 10.78 -1.09 19.35
CA ARG A 484 11.63 -1.21 20.55
C ARG A 484 11.11 -0.42 21.74
N ALA A 485 10.22 0.54 21.52
CA ALA A 485 9.57 1.29 22.59
C ALA A 485 8.08 1.41 22.30
N PHE A 486 7.27 1.17 23.32
CA PHE A 486 5.82 1.25 23.21
C PHE A 486 5.17 1.29 24.59
N SER A 487 3.92 1.72 24.60
CA SER A 487 3.02 1.63 25.75
C SER A 487 1.81 0.80 25.36
N MET A 488 1.21 0.09 26.31
CA MET A 488 -0.07 -0.56 26.12
C MET A 488 -0.85 -0.72 27.42
N GLN A 489 -2.18 -0.67 27.28
CA GLN A 489 -3.12 -1.05 28.33
C GLN A 489 -3.39 -2.56 28.26
N ILE A 490 -3.48 -3.20 29.43
CA ILE A 490 -3.48 -4.66 29.62
C ILE A 490 -4.86 -5.19 29.99
#